data_AF-A0AAU8ZQ16-F1
#
_entry.id   AF-A0AAU8ZQ16-F1
#
_cell.length_a   1.000
_cell.length_b   1.000
_cell.length_c   1.000
_cell.angle_alpha   90.00
_cell.angle_beta   90.00
_cell.angle_gamma   90.00
#
_symmetry.space_group_name_H-M   'P 1'
#
loop_
_entity.id
_entity.type
_entity.pdbx_description
1 polymer ?
#
loop_
_entity_poly.entity_id
_entity_poly.type
_entity_poly.pdbx_seq_one_letter_code
_entity_poly.pdbx_strand_id
1 'polypeptide(L)'
;MSTSLPRRLSEQETIEMAYDLFLEQAMDNLDPADVLLFNLQFEEIGGAEIVPTGNDWSEFAPFLAQNPACAEVVIGLAPDENADIDQIFARVLISRHFTGSPEYAVRWRE
;
A
#
# COMPACT_ATOMS: atom_id res chain seq x y z
N MET A 1 25.80 13.57 -17.00
CA MET A 1 24.73 12.57 -17.17
C MET A 1 24.63 11.82 -15.86
N SER A 2 23.74 12.23 -14.96
CA SER A 2 23.56 11.56 -13.68
C SER A 2 22.88 10.23 -13.96
N THR A 3 23.66 9.17 -14.01
CA THR A 3 23.16 7.80 -13.98
C THR A 3 22.54 7.61 -12.59
N SER A 4 21.23 7.85 -12.48
CA SER A 4 20.47 7.37 -11.32
C SER A 4 20.66 5.87 -11.28
N LEU A 5 21.47 5.39 -10.33
CA LEU A 5 21.53 3.98 -9.99
C LEU A 5 20.09 3.49 -9.78
N PRO A 6 19.76 2.23 -10.13
CA PRO A 6 18.47 1.65 -9.79
C PRO A 6 18.29 1.76 -8.27
N ARG A 7 17.55 2.79 -7.83
CA ARG A 7 17.30 3.05 -6.43
C ARG A 7 16.22 2.07 -6.04
N ARG A 8 16.56 1.19 -5.08
CA ARG A 8 15.53 0.43 -4.40
C ARG A 8 14.85 1.36 -3.41
N LEU A 9 13.52 1.43 -3.46
CA LEU A 9 12.74 2.14 -2.46
C LEU A 9 13.02 1.49 -1.09
N SER A 10 13.29 2.32 -0.10
CA SER A 10 13.35 1.91 1.30
C SER A 10 11.95 1.49 1.75
N GLU A 11 11.86 0.77 2.87
CA GLU A 11 10.56 0.38 3.43
C GLU A 11 9.70 1.61 3.71
N GLN A 12 10.26 2.62 4.36
CA GLN A 12 9.61 3.91 4.60
C GLN A 12 9.12 4.58 3.30
N GLU A 13 9.99 4.70 2.28
CA GLU A 13 9.59 5.30 0.99
C GLU A 13 8.45 4.52 0.31
N THR A 14 8.40 3.20 0.50
CA THR A 14 7.34 2.35 -0.05
C THR A 14 6.02 2.61 0.68
N ILE A 15 6.05 2.72 2.01
CA ILE A 15 4.88 3.04 2.84
C ILE A 15 4.36 4.42 2.47
N GLU A 16 5.22 5.44 2.42
CA GLU A 16 4.84 6.81 2.04
C GLU A 16 4.16 6.85 0.67
N MET A 17 4.72 6.15 -0.32
CA MET A 17 4.13 6.10 -1.66
C MET A 17 2.80 5.33 -1.70
N ALA A 18 2.69 4.21 -0.98
CA ALA A 18 1.43 3.48 -0.87
C ALA A 18 0.34 4.33 -0.23
N TYR A 19 0.73 5.09 0.79
CA TYR A 19 -0.15 5.95 1.53
C TYR A 19 -0.67 7.12 0.69
N ASP A 20 0.22 7.77 -0.07
CA ASP A 20 -0.15 8.83 -1.03
C ASP A 20 -1.14 8.31 -2.10
N LEU A 21 -0.80 7.18 -2.73
CA LEU A 21 -1.66 6.51 -3.72
C LEU A 21 -3.03 6.12 -3.16
N PHE A 22 -3.05 5.69 -1.90
CA PHE A 22 -4.29 5.37 -1.20
C PHE A 22 -5.13 6.62 -1.00
N LEU A 23 -4.57 7.71 -0.46
CA LEU A 23 -5.32 8.94 -0.22
C LEU A 23 -5.90 9.53 -1.52
N GLU A 24 -5.13 9.50 -2.59
CA GLU A 24 -5.57 10.00 -3.91
C GLU A 24 -6.76 9.20 -4.46
N GLN A 25 -6.82 7.89 -4.21
CA GLN A 25 -7.82 7.00 -4.81
C GLN A 25 -8.93 6.57 -3.84
N ALA A 26 -8.73 6.74 -2.53
CA ALA A 26 -9.63 6.25 -1.49
C ALA A 26 -11.03 6.85 -1.64
N MET A 27 -11.11 8.15 -1.90
CA MET A 27 -12.39 8.83 -2.06
C MET A 27 -13.24 8.34 -3.25
N ASP A 28 -12.60 7.78 -4.27
CA ASP A 28 -13.27 7.27 -5.48
C ASP A 28 -13.51 5.76 -5.45
N ASN A 29 -12.77 5.01 -4.63
CA ASN A 29 -12.81 3.54 -4.61
C ASN A 29 -13.40 2.93 -3.32
N LEU A 30 -13.32 3.62 -2.18
CA LEU A 30 -13.92 3.16 -0.92
C LEU A 30 -15.36 3.63 -0.79
N ASP A 31 -16.14 2.85 -0.05
CA ASP A 31 -17.48 3.27 0.36
C ASP A 31 -17.42 4.56 1.18
N PRO A 32 -18.39 5.46 1.02
CA PRO A 32 -18.42 6.73 1.75
C PRO A 32 -18.45 6.54 3.28
N ALA A 33 -18.96 5.40 3.76
CA ALA A 33 -18.90 5.04 5.17
C ALA A 33 -17.47 4.71 5.63
N ASP A 34 -16.70 3.98 4.83
CA ASP A 34 -15.31 3.62 5.13
C ASP A 34 -14.39 4.83 4.99
N VAL A 35 -14.59 5.67 3.96
CA VAL A 35 -13.87 6.95 3.83
C VAL A 35 -14.10 7.82 5.05
N LEU A 36 -15.34 7.92 5.53
CA LEU A 36 -15.65 8.69 6.74
C LEU A 36 -15.01 8.07 7.99
N LEU A 37 -15.11 6.75 8.14
CA LEU A 37 -14.53 6.02 9.28
C LEU A 37 -13.02 6.19 9.34
N PHE A 38 -12.36 6.01 8.19
CA PHE A 38 -10.93 6.26 8.03
C PHE A 38 -10.60 7.69 8.42
N ASN A 39 -11.22 8.72 7.82
CA ASN A 39 -10.90 10.11 8.15
C ASN A 39 -11.11 10.46 9.64
N LEU A 40 -12.09 9.84 10.31
CA LEU A 40 -12.37 10.08 11.72
C LEU A 40 -11.36 9.41 12.65
N GLN A 41 -10.90 8.21 12.32
CA GLN A 41 -10.05 7.38 13.19
C GLN A 41 -8.59 7.36 12.78
N PHE A 42 -8.26 7.84 11.58
CA PHE A 42 -6.91 7.75 11.02
C PHE A 42 -5.87 8.51 11.85
N GLU A 43 -6.20 9.69 12.37
CA GLU A 43 -5.23 10.47 13.18
C GLU A 43 -4.82 9.76 14.47
N GLU A 44 -5.70 8.94 15.05
CA GLU A 44 -5.43 8.24 16.32
C GLU A 44 -4.89 6.82 16.11
N ILE A 45 -5.46 6.08 15.15
CA ILE A 45 -5.21 4.64 15.00
C ILE A 45 -4.96 4.20 13.55
N GLY A 46 -4.75 5.17 12.65
CA GLY A 46 -4.39 4.93 11.27
C GLY A 46 -2.98 4.39 11.12
N GLY A 47 -2.83 3.33 10.33
CA GLY A 47 -1.56 2.67 10.12
C GLY A 47 -1.39 2.18 8.69
N ALA A 48 -0.13 2.11 8.28
CA ALA A 48 0.29 1.44 7.06
C ALA A 48 1.49 0.54 7.37
N GLU A 49 1.40 -0.73 7.02
CA GLU A 49 2.42 -1.74 7.33
C GLU A 49 2.83 -2.52 6.09
N ILE A 50 4.12 -2.84 5.97
CA ILE A 50 4.62 -3.73 4.92
C ILE A 50 4.43 -5.17 5.37
N VAL A 51 3.69 -5.92 4.58
CA VAL A 51 3.44 -7.34 4.78
C VAL A 51 4.07 -8.17 3.66
N PRO A 52 4.35 -9.46 3.90
CA PRO A 52 4.74 -10.36 2.83
C PRO A 52 3.66 -10.45 1.76
N THR A 53 4.08 -10.39 0.49
CA THR A 53 3.17 -10.45 -0.66
C THR A 53 2.29 -11.70 -0.63
N GLY A 54 0.98 -11.50 -0.58
CA GLY A 54 0.00 -12.59 -0.61
C GLY A 54 -0.02 -13.34 -1.94
N ASN A 55 -0.37 -14.63 -1.91
CA ASN A 55 -0.47 -15.45 -3.13
C ASN A 55 -1.56 -14.95 -4.10
N ASP A 56 -2.62 -14.32 -3.58
CA ASP A 56 -3.76 -13.79 -4.35
C ASP A 56 -3.35 -12.74 -5.40
N TRP A 57 -2.22 -12.06 -5.18
CA TRP A 57 -1.69 -11.11 -6.16
C TRP A 57 -1.31 -11.77 -7.48
N SER A 58 -1.03 -13.08 -7.48
CA SER A 58 -0.73 -13.78 -8.74
C SER A 58 -1.92 -13.78 -9.69
N GLU A 59 -3.14 -13.71 -9.18
CA GLU A 59 -4.36 -13.64 -9.99
C GLU A 59 -4.69 -12.20 -10.40
N PHE A 60 -4.47 -11.23 -9.50
CA PHE A 60 -4.80 -9.82 -9.75
C PHE A 60 -3.70 -9.08 -10.54
N ALA A 61 -2.45 -9.27 -10.16
CA ALA A 61 -1.26 -8.61 -10.71
C ALA A 61 -0.08 -9.61 -10.85
N PRO A 62 -0.17 -10.59 -11.77
CA PRO A 62 0.84 -11.64 -11.94
C PRO A 62 2.24 -11.11 -12.23
N PHE A 63 2.37 -9.96 -12.90
CA PHE A 63 3.66 -9.35 -13.20
C PHE A 63 4.36 -8.82 -11.95
N LEU A 64 3.60 -8.20 -11.04
CA LEU A 64 4.12 -7.70 -9.77
C LEU A 64 4.36 -8.86 -8.79
N ALA A 65 3.43 -9.81 -8.69
CA ALA A 65 3.55 -10.96 -7.78
C ALA A 65 4.78 -11.84 -8.07
N GLN A 66 5.19 -11.96 -9.33
CA GLN A 66 6.40 -12.69 -9.72
C GLN A 66 7.70 -11.92 -9.42
N ASN A 67 7.62 -10.62 -9.13
CA ASN A 67 8.78 -9.80 -8.88
C ASN A 67 9.14 -9.82 -7.38
N PRO A 68 10.29 -10.40 -7.00
CA PRO A 68 10.70 -10.51 -5.60
C PRO A 68 11.10 -9.17 -4.97
N ALA A 69 11.21 -8.10 -5.76
CA ALA A 69 11.44 -6.75 -5.28
C ALA A 69 10.13 -6.01 -4.97
N CYS A 70 8.96 -6.63 -5.15
CA CYS A 70 7.71 -6.02 -4.73
C CYS A 70 7.54 -6.07 -3.21
N ALA A 71 6.92 -5.03 -2.68
CA ALA A 71 6.49 -4.96 -1.30
C ALA A 71 4.98 -4.71 -1.29
N GLU A 72 4.29 -5.45 -0.46
CA GLU A 72 2.87 -5.25 -0.22
C GLU A 72 2.72 -4.37 1.03
N VAL A 73 1.95 -3.30 0.91
CA VAL A 73 1.61 -2.41 2.01
C VAL A 73 0.12 -2.55 2.28
N VAL A 74 -0.24 -2.87 3.51
CA VAL A 74 -1.62 -2.85 3.99
C VAL A 74 -1.90 -1.52 4.67
N ILE A 75 -3.02 -0.90 4.33
CA ILE A 75 -3.44 0.40 4.88
C ILE A 75 -4.79 0.21 5.54
N GLY A 76 -4.88 0.64 6.79
CA GLY A 76 -6.04 0.37 7.62
C GLY A 76 -5.99 1.05 8.98
N LEU A 77 -6.84 0.55 9.89
CA LEU A 77 -6.84 0.94 11.30
C LEU A 77 -6.37 -0.24 12.14
N ALA A 78 -5.43 0.03 13.03
CA ALA A 78 -5.04 -0.89 14.09
C ALA A 78 -5.85 -0.55 15.35
N PRO A 79 -6.15 -1.50 16.24
CA PRO A 79 -6.82 -1.16 17.50
C PRO A 79 -5.93 -0.32 18.43
N ASP A 80 -4.61 -0.47 18.33
CA ASP A 80 -3.60 0.23 19.11
C ASP A 80 -2.31 0.42 18.28
N GLU A 81 -1.48 1.39 18.66
CA GLU A 81 -0.17 1.68 18.04
C GLU A 81 0.85 0.52 18.04
N ASN A 82 0.62 -0.50 18.87
CA ASN A 82 1.46 -1.70 18.96
C ASN A 82 0.75 -2.98 18.47
N ALA A 83 -0.44 -2.84 17.89
CA ALA A 83 -1.23 -3.95 17.40
C ALA A 83 -1.23 -3.99 15.86
N ASP A 84 -1.42 -5.19 15.31
CA ASP A 84 -1.57 -5.37 13.87
C ASP A 84 -2.84 -4.67 13.35
N ILE A 85 -2.81 -4.28 12.08
CA ILE A 85 -3.96 -3.68 11.39
C ILE A 85 -5.06 -4.75 11.25
N ASP A 86 -6.08 -4.68 12.11
CA ASP A 86 -7.24 -5.57 12.04
C ASP A 86 -8.22 -5.13 10.94
N GLN A 87 -8.36 -3.80 10.75
CA GLN A 87 -9.30 -3.24 9.79
C GLN A 87 -8.58 -2.71 8.56
N ILE A 88 -8.40 -3.58 7.56
CA ILE A 88 -7.73 -3.26 6.30
C ILE A 88 -8.72 -2.63 5.32
N PHE A 89 -8.44 -1.41 4.86
CA PHE A 89 -9.22 -0.72 3.82
C PHE A 89 -8.66 -0.94 2.42
N ALA A 90 -7.34 -1.00 2.30
CA ALA A 90 -6.68 -1.24 1.03
C ALA A 90 -5.37 -2.00 1.21
N ARG A 91 -5.00 -2.72 0.16
CA ARG A 91 -3.71 -3.39 0.01
C ARG A 91 -3.06 -2.84 -1.25
N VAL A 92 -1.85 -2.33 -1.12
CA VAL A 92 -1.10 -1.70 -2.21
C VAL A 92 0.16 -2.53 -2.47
N LEU A 93 0.26 -3.13 -3.64
CA LEU A 93 1.46 -3.84 -4.07
C LEU A 93 2.32 -2.90 -4.91
N ILE A 94 3.56 -2.67 -4.50
CA ILE A 94 4.48 -1.71 -5.15
C ILE A 94 5.79 -2.40 -5.48
N SER A 95 6.26 -2.23 -6.71
CA SER A 95 7.63 -2.64 -7.08
C SER A 95 8.65 -1.69 -6.47
N ARG A 96 9.54 -2.19 -5.59
CA ARG A 96 10.63 -1.39 -5.01
C ARG A 96 11.72 -1.07 -6.03
N HIS A 97 11.66 -1.64 -7.23
CA HIS A 97 12.66 -1.43 -8.27
C HIS A 97 12.25 -0.27 -9.19
N PHE A 98 12.85 0.91 -8.98
CA PHE A 98 12.51 2.10 -9.74
C PHE A 98 13.31 2.18 -11.05
N THR A 99 12.69 1.78 -12.17
CA THR A 99 13.28 1.87 -13.53
C THR A 99 12.73 3.00 -14.40
N GLY A 100 11.85 3.83 -13.85
CA GLY A 100 11.31 5.02 -14.52
C GLY A 100 9.84 5.29 -14.19
N SER A 101 9.00 4.25 -14.25
CA SER A 101 7.61 4.29 -13.80
C SER A 101 7.43 3.33 -12.64
N PRO A 102 6.88 3.75 -11.49
CA PRO A 102 6.55 2.84 -10.41
C PRO A 102 5.40 1.94 -10.86
N GLU A 103 5.62 0.64 -10.89
CA GLU A 103 4.56 -0.34 -11.09
C GLU A 103 3.89 -0.60 -9.74
N TYR A 104 2.58 -0.39 -9.68
CA TYR A 104 1.77 -0.61 -8.49
C TYR A 104 0.43 -1.26 -8.84
N ALA A 105 -0.17 -1.93 -7.87
CA ALA A 105 -1.54 -2.42 -7.93
C ALA A 105 -2.22 -2.14 -6.59
N VAL A 106 -3.45 -1.60 -6.63
CA VAL A 106 -4.24 -1.35 -5.44
C VAL A 106 -5.43 -2.30 -5.42
N ARG A 107 -5.65 -2.93 -4.28
CA ARG A 107 -6.82 -3.75 -4.01
C ARG A 107 -7.56 -3.15 -2.83
N TRP A 108 -8.79 -2.72 -3.09
CA TRP A 108 -9.68 -2.13 -2.09
C TRP A 108 -10.48 -3.22 -1.38
N ARG A 109 -10.94 -2.92 -0.18
CA ARG A 109 -11.92 -3.72 0.55
C ARG A 109 -13.26 -3.66 -0.19
N GLU A 110 -13.85 -4.83 -0.49
CA GLU A 110 -15.23 -4.99 -0.98
C GLU A 110 -16.23 -5.16 0.17
#